data_AF-A0A0C3QVD3-F1
#
_entry.id   AF-A0A0C3QVD3-F1
#
_cell.length_a   1.000
_cell.length_b   1.000
_cell.length_c   1.000
_cell.angle_alpha   90.00
_cell.angle_beta   90.00
_cell.angle_gamma   90.00
#
_symmetry.space_group_name_H-M   'P 1'
#
loop_
_entity.id
_entity.type
_entity.pdbx_description
1 polymer ?
#
loop_
_entity_poly.entity_id
_entity_poly.type
_entity_poly.pdbx_seq_one_letter_code
_entity_poly.pdbx_strand_id
1 'polypeptide(L)'
;MDESETDAGAMTESEADFSGNADGAGASTLFLPQNTVFWLPYALTLVSRHPIYDLMRDYLTLSWARFSKDVQSHTLQIAKILEAPSPRAGDIVRLDAGASGEHLEVVCRFPGGLDFGRGLVDVNFTMWPIFRCLNLDNILTLCEIALAPTGRVLFISRHPAMLGIAVSTLKYLVELRGWNGIAHHNVHARDAKIYLEDPGPWIIAMSTESRYCVRPSPEVCICDLDINYVNCPSPPPGAISVKLQREKFRKVLMGAFDQYFHPDHGVPSEFKEAFPAGRFRPLCKITSKRGSSVVAESIKAPEWWHQTRVVTAFDTVLKDRAKKPSFIKRISTLGLMGKRPAQLSPAERMIQASIRKRATAFVDARDDLETKIGRLSRRLNFLMTESELWRQKFVAFEGYAEKLSAEAGELRAKINKEQRESKRLSGLVGLAAHEKHMLQQRLVDTESKHKHAVVELERMKVEMEEMEEEREKMVADVEAQIERALASMTLSDHYESDSQSSNFSMRSTGRTGAMRSRPGSANSHRQRGLRSFATSSTLAVNAMADEDMERIGEGQDDTMVIEEED
;
A
#
# COMPACT_ATOMS: atom_id res chain seq x y z
N MET A 1 -44.98 9.92 22.27
CA MET A 1 -43.65 9.41 22.64
C MET A 1 -42.98 9.04 21.35
N ASP A 2 -42.43 10.07 20.72
CA ASP A 2 -41.48 9.98 19.63
C ASP A 2 -40.11 9.63 20.23
N GLU A 3 -39.46 8.62 19.71
CA GLU A 3 -37.99 8.56 19.74
C GLU A 3 -37.53 8.31 18.31
N SER A 4 -37.08 9.40 17.70
CA SER A 4 -36.42 9.49 16.42
C SER A 4 -34.92 9.36 16.66
N GLU A 5 -34.37 8.16 16.49
CA GLU A 5 -32.93 8.01 16.30
C GLU A 5 -32.60 8.35 14.85
N THR A 6 -31.97 9.50 14.70
CA THR A 6 -31.42 10.02 13.45
C THR A 6 -30.12 9.28 13.17
N ASP A 7 -30.18 8.34 12.23
CA ASP A 7 -29.00 7.67 11.67
C ASP A 7 -28.27 8.66 10.74
N ALA A 8 -27.46 9.53 11.36
CA ALA A 8 -26.58 10.46 10.69
C ALA A 8 -25.17 9.85 10.66
N GLY A 9 -24.73 9.41 9.47
CA GLY A 9 -23.31 9.13 9.22
C GLY A 9 -23.01 7.85 8.46
N ALA A 10 -23.72 7.55 7.37
CA ALA A 10 -23.20 6.63 6.36
C ALA A 10 -22.06 7.33 5.60
N MET A 11 -20.84 7.27 6.14
CA MET A 11 -19.64 7.67 5.42
C MET A 11 -19.32 6.61 4.35
N THR A 12 -19.28 7.06 3.10
CA THR A 12 -18.86 6.28 1.94
C THR A 12 -17.37 5.94 2.09
N GLU A 13 -17.04 4.71 2.51
CA GLU A 13 -15.67 4.19 2.52
C GLU A 13 -15.22 3.88 1.08
N SER A 14 -14.84 4.91 0.31
CA SER A 14 -14.20 4.76 -0.99
C SER A 14 -13.05 5.75 -1.15
N GLU A 15 -12.06 5.68 -0.25
CA GLU A 15 -10.75 6.29 -0.42
C GLU A 15 -9.70 5.29 0.07
N ALA A 16 -9.31 4.37 -0.80
CA ALA A 16 -7.98 3.80 -0.76
C ALA A 16 -7.19 4.58 -1.79
N ASP A 17 -6.39 5.55 -1.32
CA ASP A 17 -5.44 6.31 -2.11
C ASP A 17 -4.53 5.37 -2.91
N PHE A 18 -4.89 5.13 -4.16
CA PHE A 18 -3.95 4.64 -5.16
C PHE A 18 -3.20 5.86 -5.74
N SER A 19 -2.45 6.54 -4.87
CA SER A 19 -1.46 7.51 -5.33
C SER A 19 -0.17 6.76 -5.61
N GLY A 20 0.32 6.91 -6.84
CA GLY A 20 1.56 6.32 -7.29
C GLY A 20 2.73 6.85 -6.47
N ASN A 21 3.22 6.04 -5.54
CA ASN A 21 4.63 5.89 -5.28
C ASN A 21 4.82 4.50 -4.66
N ALA A 22 5.42 3.59 -5.42
CA ALA A 22 5.61 2.20 -5.05
C ALA A 22 6.74 2.02 -4.00
N ASP A 23 6.68 2.78 -2.92
CA ASP A 23 7.51 2.61 -1.72
C ASP A 23 6.71 3.07 -0.50
N GLY A 24 5.83 2.20 -0.01
CA GLY A 24 5.09 2.47 1.22
C GLY A 24 3.88 1.57 1.45
N ALA A 25 4.01 0.65 2.43
CA ALA A 25 2.93 0.08 3.24
C ALA A 25 1.58 -0.18 2.54
N GLY A 26 1.55 -1.18 1.65
CA GLY A 26 0.32 -1.64 1.00
C GLY A 26 0.51 -2.75 -0.05
N ALA A 27 1.76 -3.06 -0.40
CA ALA A 27 2.07 -4.15 -1.33
C ALA A 27 1.58 -5.49 -0.76
N SER A 28 0.83 -6.22 -1.59
CA SER A 28 0.43 -7.61 -1.33
C SER A 28 1.59 -8.42 -0.75
N THR A 29 1.32 -9.20 0.29
CA THR A 29 2.26 -10.12 0.97
C THR A 29 2.72 -11.31 0.10
N LEU A 30 2.61 -11.19 -1.22
CA LEU A 30 3.12 -12.18 -2.16
C LEU A 30 4.57 -11.83 -2.46
N PHE A 31 5.49 -12.62 -1.92
CA PHE A 31 6.95 -12.57 -2.18
C PHE A 31 7.25 -12.74 -3.66
N LEU A 32 7.10 -11.69 -4.47
CA LEU A 32 7.32 -11.76 -5.90
C LEU A 32 8.24 -10.61 -6.36
N PRO A 33 9.13 -10.86 -7.33
CA PRO A 33 10.07 -9.86 -7.82
C PRO A 33 9.36 -8.57 -8.26
N GLN A 34 9.99 -7.40 -8.05
CA GLN A 34 9.46 -6.07 -8.39
C GLN A 34 9.08 -5.88 -9.87
N ASN A 35 9.50 -6.79 -10.76
CA ASN A 35 9.21 -6.74 -12.21
C ASN A 35 8.09 -7.69 -12.66
N THR A 36 7.34 -8.28 -11.72
CA THR A 36 6.22 -9.17 -12.06
C THR A 36 4.98 -8.33 -12.35
N VAL A 37 4.65 -8.12 -13.64
CA VAL A 37 3.38 -7.49 -14.05
C VAL A 37 2.23 -8.44 -13.67
N PHE A 38 1.59 -8.18 -12.53
CA PHE A 38 0.36 -8.88 -12.17
C PHE A 38 -0.81 -8.31 -12.97
N TRP A 39 -1.48 -9.17 -13.73
CA TRP A 39 -2.88 -8.92 -14.02
C TRP A 39 -3.64 -9.10 -12.70
N LEU A 40 -4.06 -8.01 -12.08
CA LEU A 40 -4.92 -8.06 -10.90
C LEU A 40 -6.36 -8.25 -11.41
N PRO A 41 -7.02 -9.40 -11.14
CA PRO A 41 -8.44 -9.54 -11.44
C PRO A 41 -9.22 -8.48 -10.66
N TYR A 42 -9.89 -7.58 -11.38
CA TYR A 42 -10.86 -6.65 -10.79
C TYR A 42 -12.22 -6.87 -11.44
N ALA A 43 -13.29 -6.57 -10.69
CA ALA A 43 -14.65 -6.60 -11.18
C ALA A 43 -15.33 -5.28 -10.81
N LEU A 44 -15.94 -4.63 -11.79
CA LEU A 44 -16.79 -3.47 -11.55
C LEU A 44 -18.24 -3.95 -11.54
N THR A 45 -18.99 -3.52 -10.53
CA THR A 45 -20.39 -3.95 -10.35
C THR A 45 -21.25 -2.74 -10.04
N LEU A 46 -22.33 -2.56 -10.82
CA LEU A 46 -23.41 -1.64 -10.51
C LEU A 46 -24.61 -2.43 -10.00
N VAL A 47 -25.16 -2.02 -8.86
CA VAL A 47 -26.30 -2.66 -8.23
C VAL A 47 -27.50 -1.72 -8.31
N SER A 48 -28.57 -2.17 -8.97
CA SER A 48 -29.81 -1.42 -9.10
C SER A 48 -31.00 -2.27 -8.66
N ARG A 49 -32.01 -1.61 -8.07
CA ARG A 49 -33.31 -2.24 -7.79
C ARG A 49 -34.14 -2.44 -9.05
N HIS A 50 -33.82 -1.71 -10.12
CA HIS A 50 -34.55 -1.71 -11.38
C HIS A 50 -33.88 -2.65 -12.39
N PRO A 51 -34.65 -3.40 -13.21
CA PRO A 51 -34.11 -4.36 -14.18
C PRO A 51 -33.60 -3.66 -15.45
N ILE A 52 -32.64 -2.74 -15.29
CA ILE A 52 -32.05 -1.93 -16.36
C ILE A 52 -30.73 -2.52 -16.88
N TYR A 53 -30.78 -3.79 -17.29
CA TYR A 53 -29.59 -4.59 -17.58
C TYR A 53 -28.78 -4.06 -18.76
N ASP A 54 -29.45 -3.75 -19.88
CA ASP A 54 -28.80 -3.26 -21.09
C ASP A 54 -28.17 -1.87 -20.84
N LEU A 55 -28.86 -1.00 -20.08
CA LEU A 55 -28.34 0.31 -19.71
C LEU A 55 -27.08 0.21 -18.83
N MET A 56 -27.16 -0.56 -17.73
CA MET A 56 -26.04 -0.68 -16.80
C MET A 56 -24.83 -1.36 -17.44
N ARG A 57 -25.05 -2.38 -18.29
CA ARG A 57 -23.99 -3.03 -19.08
C ARG A 57 -23.27 -1.99 -19.93
N ASP A 58 -24.00 -1.28 -20.76
CA ASP A 58 -23.41 -0.35 -21.72
C ASP A 58 -22.76 0.84 -21.04
N TYR A 59 -23.41 1.37 -20.00
CA TYR A 59 -22.86 2.48 -19.23
C TYR A 59 -21.55 2.09 -18.55
N LEU A 60 -21.50 0.94 -17.87
CA LEU A 60 -20.30 0.47 -17.20
C LEU A 60 -19.17 0.16 -18.19
N THR A 61 -19.51 -0.48 -19.32
CA THR A 61 -18.53 -0.81 -20.38
C THR A 61 -17.96 0.47 -21.01
N LEU A 62 -18.81 1.46 -21.28
CA LEU A 62 -18.41 2.75 -21.83
C LEU A 62 -17.56 3.56 -20.83
N SER A 63 -18.02 3.65 -19.58
CA SER A 63 -17.30 4.38 -18.53
C SER A 63 -15.92 3.76 -18.30
N TRP A 64 -15.81 2.43 -18.24
CA TRP A 64 -14.52 1.74 -18.16
C TRP A 64 -13.62 2.01 -19.37
N ALA A 65 -14.16 1.92 -20.60
CA ALA A 65 -13.40 2.16 -21.82
C ALA A 65 -12.77 3.57 -21.85
N ARG A 66 -13.42 4.54 -21.22
CA ARG A 66 -12.99 5.95 -21.22
C ARG A 66 -12.15 6.34 -20.01
N PHE A 67 -12.54 5.89 -18.81
CA PHE A 67 -12.02 6.36 -17.54
C PHE A 67 -11.25 5.31 -16.75
N SER A 68 -10.91 4.16 -17.37
CA SER A 68 -10.08 3.12 -16.72
C SER A 68 -8.74 3.62 -16.16
N LYS A 69 -8.19 4.69 -16.73
CA LYS A 69 -6.95 5.34 -16.27
C LYS A 69 -7.17 6.53 -15.34
N ASP A 70 -8.41 7.01 -15.23
CA ASP A 70 -8.80 8.18 -14.44
C ASP A 70 -9.95 7.79 -13.50
N VAL A 71 -9.56 7.20 -12.37
CA VAL A 71 -10.49 6.70 -11.35
C VAL A 71 -11.35 7.83 -10.78
N GLN A 72 -10.82 9.06 -10.67
CA GLN A 72 -11.55 10.20 -10.15
C GLN A 72 -12.71 10.60 -11.07
N SER A 73 -12.45 10.70 -12.37
CA SER A 73 -13.51 10.95 -13.35
C SER A 73 -14.54 9.83 -13.40
N HIS A 74 -14.11 8.56 -13.29
CA HIS A 74 -15.02 7.42 -13.20
C HIS A 74 -15.94 7.54 -11.96
N THR A 75 -15.38 7.79 -10.78
CA THR A 75 -16.14 7.95 -9.52
C THR A 75 -17.12 9.12 -9.61
N LEU A 76 -16.71 10.26 -10.16
CA LEU A 76 -17.58 11.42 -10.34
C LEU A 76 -18.75 11.11 -11.28
N GLN A 77 -18.53 10.34 -12.36
CA GLN A 77 -19.62 9.89 -13.24
C GLN A 77 -20.62 9.00 -12.51
N ILE A 78 -20.14 8.06 -11.69
CA ILE A 78 -21.02 7.20 -10.89
C ILE A 78 -21.80 8.03 -9.86
N ALA A 79 -21.16 8.98 -9.18
CA ALA A 79 -21.80 9.86 -8.21
C ALA A 79 -22.98 10.65 -8.83
N LYS A 80 -22.78 11.21 -10.04
CA LYS A 80 -23.85 11.90 -10.78
C LYS A 80 -25.09 11.03 -11.03
N ILE A 81 -24.91 9.73 -11.26
CA ILE A 81 -26.05 8.80 -11.43
C ILE A 81 -26.75 8.57 -10.09
N LEU A 82 -26.00 8.41 -9.02
CA LEU A 82 -26.54 8.13 -7.69
C LEU A 82 -27.29 9.33 -7.09
N GLU A 83 -26.89 10.55 -7.44
CA GLU A 83 -27.55 11.79 -7.05
C GLU A 83 -28.82 12.09 -7.86
N ALA A 84 -28.95 11.49 -9.05
CA ALA A 84 -30.11 11.71 -9.90
C ALA A 84 -31.37 11.06 -9.31
N PRO A 85 -32.55 11.73 -9.37
CA PRO A 85 -33.79 11.13 -8.88
C PRO A 85 -34.14 9.88 -9.67
N SER A 86 -34.68 8.87 -8.99
CA SER A 86 -35.11 7.62 -9.65
C SER A 86 -36.13 7.91 -10.76
N PRO A 87 -35.87 7.49 -12.01
CA PRO A 87 -36.82 7.64 -13.11
C PRO A 87 -38.13 6.89 -12.84
N ARG A 88 -39.23 7.35 -13.45
CA ARG A 88 -40.52 6.63 -13.41
C ARG A 88 -40.57 5.58 -14.52
N ALA A 89 -41.46 4.62 -14.34
CA ALA A 89 -41.72 3.58 -15.33
C ALA A 89 -42.14 4.19 -16.68
N GLY A 90 -41.41 3.85 -17.75
CA GLY A 90 -41.65 4.36 -19.10
C GLY A 90 -40.94 5.67 -19.46
N ASP A 91 -40.31 6.36 -18.51
CA ASP A 91 -39.55 7.58 -18.76
C ASP A 91 -38.35 7.32 -19.67
N ILE A 92 -37.93 8.33 -20.43
CA ILE A 92 -36.69 8.28 -21.21
C ILE A 92 -35.55 8.83 -20.34
N VAL A 93 -34.60 7.96 -20.00
CA VAL A 93 -33.42 8.28 -19.19
C VAL A 93 -32.25 8.56 -20.11
N ARG A 94 -31.49 9.61 -19.80
CA ARG A 94 -30.30 10.03 -20.55
C ARG A 94 -29.16 10.18 -19.56
N LEU A 95 -28.25 9.21 -19.55
CA LEU A 95 -27.10 9.22 -18.66
C LEU A 95 -25.91 9.84 -19.35
N ASP A 96 -25.34 10.87 -18.74
CA ASP A 96 -24.10 11.49 -19.23
C ASP A 96 -22.93 10.51 -19.05
N ALA A 97 -22.24 10.27 -20.16
CA ALA A 97 -21.03 9.45 -20.26
C ALA A 97 -19.90 10.23 -20.95
N GLY A 98 -20.06 11.55 -21.15
CA GLY A 98 -19.05 12.42 -21.74
C GLY A 98 -17.88 12.71 -20.80
N ALA A 99 -16.71 12.94 -21.38
CA ALA A 99 -15.60 13.61 -20.70
C ALA A 99 -15.84 15.13 -20.68
N SER A 100 -15.01 15.90 -19.96
CA SER A 100 -15.12 17.36 -19.93
C SER A 100 -15.12 17.95 -21.35
N GLY A 101 -16.15 18.73 -21.70
CA GLY A 101 -16.33 19.32 -23.03
C GLY A 101 -16.96 18.39 -24.10
N GLU A 102 -17.26 17.15 -23.76
CA GLU A 102 -18.04 16.23 -24.60
C GLU A 102 -19.47 16.08 -24.09
N HIS A 103 -20.43 15.99 -25.02
CA HIS A 103 -21.80 15.65 -24.70
C HIS A 103 -22.12 14.30 -25.31
N LEU A 104 -21.93 13.24 -24.52
CA LEU A 104 -22.21 11.86 -24.89
C LEU A 104 -23.22 11.30 -23.89
N GLU A 105 -24.40 10.91 -24.37
CA GLU A 105 -25.46 10.40 -23.52
C GLU A 105 -25.82 8.96 -23.91
N VAL A 106 -25.93 8.08 -22.92
CA VAL A 106 -26.54 6.75 -23.06
C VAL A 106 -28.02 6.90 -22.78
N VAL A 107 -28.84 6.58 -23.78
CA VAL A 107 -30.28 6.78 -23.74
C VAL A 107 -30.99 5.45 -23.68
N CYS A 108 -31.86 5.27 -22.69
CA CYS A 108 -32.77 4.14 -22.60
C CYS A 108 -34.17 4.58 -22.18
N ARG A 109 -35.16 3.72 -22.44
CA ARG A 109 -36.47 3.86 -21.82
C ARG A 109 -36.49 3.02 -20.55
N PHE A 110 -36.99 3.59 -19.46
CA PHE A 110 -37.07 2.91 -18.19
C PHE A 110 -38.13 1.81 -18.23
N PRO A 111 -37.83 0.59 -17.74
CA PRO A 111 -38.75 -0.54 -17.82
C PRO A 111 -40.01 -0.31 -16.97
N GLY A 112 -41.07 -1.06 -17.28
CA GLY A 112 -42.32 -1.03 -16.51
C GLY A 112 -43.39 -0.08 -17.05
N GLY A 113 -43.08 0.74 -18.05
CA GLY A 113 -44.09 1.57 -18.72
C GLY A 113 -45.13 0.70 -19.44
N LEU A 114 -46.41 1.04 -19.31
CA LEU A 114 -47.52 0.35 -19.98
C LEU A 114 -48.09 1.24 -21.09
N ASP A 115 -48.28 0.67 -22.27
CA ASP A 115 -48.99 1.30 -23.38
C ASP A 115 -50.31 0.55 -23.63
N PHE A 116 -51.43 1.27 -23.58
CA PHE A 116 -52.76 0.71 -23.72
C PHE A 116 -52.93 0.16 -25.14
N GLY A 117 -53.00 -1.17 -25.26
CA GLY A 117 -53.15 -1.89 -26.53
C GLY A 117 -51.87 -2.55 -27.05
N ARG A 118 -50.68 -2.14 -26.59
CA ARG A 118 -49.39 -2.77 -26.94
C ARG A 118 -48.75 -3.54 -25.78
N GLY A 119 -49.17 -3.28 -24.54
CA GLY A 119 -48.66 -3.95 -23.34
C GLY A 119 -47.43 -3.26 -22.76
N LEU A 120 -46.51 -4.04 -22.18
CA LEU A 120 -45.28 -3.52 -21.59
C LEU A 120 -44.39 -2.90 -22.68
N VAL A 121 -44.01 -1.63 -22.49
CA VAL A 121 -43.32 -0.82 -23.51
C VAL A 121 -41.86 -1.24 -23.67
N ASP A 122 -41.16 -1.49 -22.56
CA ASP A 122 -39.76 -1.88 -22.54
C ASP A 122 -39.46 -2.73 -21.30
N VAL A 123 -38.54 -3.68 -21.47
CA VAL A 123 -38.03 -4.60 -20.43
C VAL A 123 -36.55 -4.33 -20.12
N ASN A 124 -35.87 -3.50 -20.92
CA ASN A 124 -34.46 -3.14 -20.83
C ASN A 124 -33.50 -4.33 -20.65
N PHE A 125 -33.82 -5.45 -21.30
CA PHE A 125 -32.90 -6.56 -21.49
C PHE A 125 -33.12 -7.23 -22.85
N THR A 126 -32.01 -7.58 -23.50
CA THR A 126 -32.02 -8.13 -24.85
C THR A 126 -32.26 -9.64 -24.86
N MET A 127 -33.34 -10.11 -25.49
CA MET A 127 -33.78 -11.52 -25.46
C MET A 127 -33.29 -12.40 -26.62
N TRP A 128 -33.10 -11.83 -27.83
CA TRP A 128 -32.79 -12.60 -29.03
C TRP A 128 -31.55 -13.53 -28.92
N PRO A 129 -30.52 -13.27 -28.08
CA PRO A 129 -29.35 -14.13 -28.01
C PRO A 129 -29.67 -15.60 -27.67
N ILE A 130 -30.67 -15.87 -26.81
CA ILE A 130 -31.06 -17.25 -26.50
C ILE A 130 -31.58 -18.00 -27.73
N PHE A 131 -32.24 -17.29 -28.66
CA PHE A 131 -32.80 -17.84 -29.90
C PHE A 131 -31.75 -18.07 -30.98
N ARG A 132 -30.57 -17.45 -30.84
CA ARG A 132 -29.38 -17.78 -31.63
C ARG A 132 -28.65 -19.01 -31.05
N CYS A 133 -28.60 -19.10 -29.72
CA CYS A 133 -27.91 -20.19 -29.02
C CYS A 133 -28.66 -21.53 -29.11
N LEU A 134 -29.97 -21.49 -28.96
CA LEU A 134 -30.79 -22.68 -28.80
C LEU A 134 -31.77 -22.85 -29.95
N ASN A 135 -32.03 -24.11 -30.33
CA ASN A 135 -33.15 -24.40 -31.21
C ASN A 135 -34.49 -24.19 -30.49
N LEU A 136 -35.57 -23.96 -31.25
CA LEU A 136 -36.89 -23.69 -30.69
C LEU A 136 -37.44 -24.84 -29.85
N ASP A 137 -37.05 -26.07 -30.16
CA ASP A 137 -37.42 -27.22 -29.36
C ASP A 137 -36.80 -27.18 -27.96
N ASN A 138 -35.50 -26.90 -27.86
CA ASN A 138 -34.82 -26.82 -26.59
C ASN A 138 -35.45 -25.71 -25.73
N ILE A 139 -35.68 -24.53 -26.31
CA ILE A 139 -36.37 -23.43 -25.62
C ILE A 139 -37.77 -23.84 -25.16
N LEU A 140 -38.56 -24.49 -26.03
CA LEU A 140 -39.91 -24.94 -25.67
C LEU A 140 -39.89 -25.98 -24.54
N THR A 141 -38.96 -26.95 -24.59
CA THR A 141 -38.77 -27.96 -23.54
C THR A 141 -38.41 -27.30 -22.21
N LEU A 142 -37.53 -26.30 -22.22
CA LEU A 142 -37.16 -25.53 -21.02
C LEU A 142 -38.37 -24.80 -20.43
N CYS A 143 -39.18 -24.12 -21.26
CA CYS A 143 -40.40 -23.46 -20.81
C CYS A 143 -41.42 -24.44 -20.21
N GLU A 144 -41.61 -25.59 -20.87
CA GLU A 144 -42.54 -26.64 -20.44
C GLU A 144 -42.15 -27.24 -19.09
N ILE A 145 -40.86 -27.52 -18.91
CA ILE A 145 -40.32 -28.02 -17.64
C ILE A 145 -40.42 -26.94 -16.57
N ALA A 146 -40.00 -25.70 -16.85
CA ALA A 146 -40.05 -24.60 -15.89
C ALA A 146 -41.47 -24.34 -15.34
N LEU A 147 -42.51 -24.53 -16.17
CA LEU A 147 -43.91 -24.39 -15.76
C LEU A 147 -44.45 -25.57 -14.91
N ALA A 148 -43.71 -26.66 -14.77
CA ALA A 148 -44.11 -27.73 -13.87
C ALA A 148 -43.96 -27.29 -12.39
N PRO A 149 -44.77 -27.80 -11.45
CA PRO A 149 -44.68 -27.41 -10.04
C PRO A 149 -43.34 -27.74 -9.37
N THR A 150 -42.61 -28.71 -9.90
CA THR A 150 -41.26 -29.13 -9.48
C THR A 150 -40.24 -28.88 -10.60
N GLY A 151 -40.53 -27.93 -11.49
CA GLY A 151 -39.74 -27.64 -12.68
C GLY A 151 -38.40 -26.99 -12.37
N ARG A 152 -37.30 -27.71 -12.60
CA ARG A 152 -35.94 -27.25 -12.31
C ARG A 152 -35.14 -27.10 -13.60
N VAL A 153 -34.71 -25.89 -13.92
CA VAL A 153 -33.93 -25.59 -15.13
C VAL A 153 -32.59 -24.98 -14.74
N LEU A 154 -31.50 -25.64 -15.16
CA LEU A 154 -30.13 -25.22 -14.96
C LEU A 154 -29.48 -24.84 -16.30
N PHE A 155 -29.19 -23.56 -16.49
CA PHE A 155 -28.37 -23.08 -17.59
C PHE A 155 -26.88 -23.16 -17.26
N ILE A 156 -26.09 -23.57 -18.24
CA ILE A 156 -24.63 -23.63 -18.15
C ILE A 156 -24.04 -22.97 -19.40
N SER A 157 -23.01 -22.15 -19.19
CA SER A 157 -22.22 -21.52 -20.26
C SER A 157 -20.89 -21.04 -19.68
N ARG A 158 -19.86 -20.99 -20.54
CA ARG A 158 -18.59 -20.34 -20.21
C ARG A 158 -18.67 -18.81 -20.28
N HIS A 159 -19.76 -18.25 -20.79
CA HIS A 159 -19.92 -16.82 -21.04
C HIS A 159 -20.92 -16.21 -20.04
N PRO A 160 -20.47 -15.47 -19.00
CA PRO A 160 -21.35 -14.94 -17.95
C PRO A 160 -22.46 -14.01 -18.47
N ALA A 161 -22.19 -13.23 -19.52
CA ALA A 161 -23.18 -12.34 -20.13
C ALA A 161 -24.40 -13.12 -20.66
N MET A 162 -24.21 -14.34 -21.16
CA MET A 162 -25.29 -15.17 -21.67
C MET A 162 -26.14 -15.82 -20.58
N LEU A 163 -25.54 -16.13 -19.41
CA LEU A 163 -26.25 -16.78 -18.30
C LEU A 163 -27.43 -15.90 -17.82
N GLY A 164 -27.17 -14.61 -17.60
CA GLY A 164 -28.21 -13.67 -17.16
C GLY A 164 -29.30 -13.45 -18.20
N ILE A 165 -28.93 -13.38 -19.48
CA ILE A 165 -29.88 -13.28 -20.60
C ILE A 165 -30.77 -14.52 -20.66
N ALA A 166 -30.19 -15.72 -20.62
CA ALA A 166 -30.95 -16.97 -20.71
C ALA A 166 -31.97 -17.12 -19.57
N VAL A 167 -31.56 -16.82 -18.33
CA VAL A 167 -32.46 -16.86 -17.17
C VAL A 167 -33.57 -15.82 -17.30
N SER A 168 -33.21 -14.57 -17.63
CA SER A 168 -34.18 -13.47 -17.77
C SER A 168 -35.19 -13.74 -18.88
N THR A 169 -34.73 -14.24 -20.05
CA THR A 169 -35.61 -14.57 -21.17
C THR A 169 -36.53 -15.72 -20.83
N LEU A 170 -36.01 -16.84 -20.28
CA LEU A 170 -36.86 -17.98 -19.94
C LEU A 170 -37.89 -17.58 -18.88
N LYS A 171 -37.46 -16.89 -17.82
CA LYS A 171 -38.33 -16.36 -16.77
C LYS A 171 -39.46 -15.52 -17.38
N TYR A 172 -39.12 -14.55 -18.23
CA TYR A 172 -40.11 -13.66 -18.85
C TYR A 172 -41.16 -14.42 -19.67
N LEU A 173 -40.74 -15.44 -20.43
CA LEU A 173 -41.66 -16.27 -21.23
C LEU A 173 -42.64 -17.08 -20.37
N VAL A 174 -42.21 -17.55 -19.18
CA VAL A 174 -43.04 -18.38 -18.30
C VAL A 174 -43.81 -17.58 -17.26
N GLU A 175 -43.37 -16.37 -16.91
CA GLU A 175 -43.99 -15.48 -15.93
C GLU A 175 -45.39 -15.05 -16.37
N LEU A 176 -45.61 -14.85 -17.67
CA LEU A 176 -46.93 -14.60 -18.27
C LEU A 176 -47.94 -15.74 -18.01
N ARG A 177 -47.46 -16.93 -17.64
CA ARG A 177 -48.28 -18.10 -17.31
C ARG A 177 -48.43 -18.34 -15.80
N GLY A 178 -47.97 -17.41 -14.97
CA GLY A 178 -48.06 -17.49 -13.51
C GLY A 178 -46.92 -18.26 -12.86
N TRP A 179 -45.77 -18.39 -13.54
CA TRP A 179 -44.56 -18.93 -12.93
C TRP A 179 -44.10 -18.02 -11.78
N ASN A 180 -43.81 -18.62 -10.62
CA ASN A 180 -43.45 -17.93 -9.39
C ASN A 180 -42.29 -18.62 -8.65
N GLY A 181 -41.36 -19.19 -9.42
CA GLY A 181 -40.18 -19.87 -8.90
C GLY A 181 -39.03 -18.93 -8.54
N ILE A 182 -37.88 -19.52 -8.21
CA ILE A 182 -36.64 -18.80 -7.93
C ILE A 182 -35.85 -18.62 -9.23
N ALA A 183 -35.33 -17.42 -9.48
CA ALA A 183 -34.48 -17.15 -10.64
C ALA A 183 -33.13 -16.58 -10.20
N HIS A 184 -32.02 -17.22 -10.61
CA HIS A 184 -30.66 -16.73 -10.35
C HIS A 184 -29.82 -16.68 -11.63
N HIS A 185 -29.33 -15.49 -11.97
CA HIS A 185 -28.64 -15.21 -13.23
C HIS A 185 -27.24 -15.82 -13.31
N ASN A 186 -26.56 -15.98 -12.17
CA ASN A 186 -25.27 -16.65 -12.07
C ASN A 186 -25.03 -17.02 -10.61
N VAL A 187 -25.07 -18.31 -10.28
CA VAL A 187 -24.87 -18.80 -8.93
C VAL A 187 -23.39 -19.03 -8.67
N HIS A 188 -22.90 -18.46 -7.57
CA HIS A 188 -21.54 -18.70 -7.09
C HIS A 188 -21.37 -20.16 -6.67
N ALA A 189 -20.21 -20.75 -6.97
CA ALA A 189 -19.93 -22.17 -6.70
C ALA A 189 -20.15 -22.57 -5.22
N ARG A 190 -19.91 -21.64 -4.30
CA ARG A 190 -20.15 -21.78 -2.86
C ARG A 190 -21.60 -22.15 -2.51
N ASP A 191 -22.56 -21.53 -3.19
CA ASP A 191 -23.99 -21.62 -2.87
C ASP A 191 -24.76 -22.53 -3.82
N ALA A 192 -24.08 -23.05 -4.85
CA ALA A 192 -24.66 -23.92 -5.87
C ALA A 192 -25.46 -25.07 -5.26
N LYS A 193 -24.91 -25.76 -4.25
CA LYS A 193 -25.58 -26.92 -3.65
C LYS A 193 -26.93 -26.54 -3.01
N ILE A 194 -26.96 -25.45 -2.25
CA ILE A 194 -28.15 -24.99 -1.52
C ILE A 194 -29.27 -24.67 -2.51
N TYR A 195 -28.95 -23.95 -3.59
CA TYR A 195 -29.97 -23.55 -4.55
C TYR A 195 -30.41 -24.70 -5.48
N LEU A 196 -29.50 -25.60 -5.87
CA LEU A 196 -29.83 -26.75 -6.72
C LEU A 196 -30.69 -27.80 -5.98
N GLU A 197 -30.61 -27.85 -4.65
CA GLU A 197 -31.41 -28.74 -3.81
C GLU A 197 -32.80 -28.15 -3.48
N ASP A 198 -33.13 -26.93 -3.96
CA ASP A 198 -34.47 -26.35 -3.76
C ASP A 198 -35.55 -27.29 -4.35
N PRO A 199 -36.55 -27.70 -3.55
CA PRO A 199 -37.53 -28.68 -3.99
C PRO A 199 -38.53 -28.10 -4.99
N GLY A 200 -38.60 -26.78 -5.15
CA GLY A 200 -39.59 -26.12 -5.99
C GLY A 200 -39.11 -25.72 -7.37
N PRO A 201 -39.93 -24.91 -8.07
CA PRO A 201 -39.58 -24.50 -9.41
C PRO A 201 -38.49 -23.43 -9.36
N TRP A 202 -37.46 -23.59 -10.19
CA TRP A 202 -36.37 -22.64 -10.29
C TRP A 202 -35.74 -22.62 -11.68
N ILE A 203 -35.22 -21.46 -12.05
CA ILE A 203 -34.44 -21.20 -13.27
C ILE A 203 -33.12 -20.60 -12.81
N ILE A 204 -32.07 -21.40 -12.82
CA ILE A 204 -30.77 -21.02 -12.28
C ILE A 204 -29.74 -21.15 -13.39
N ALA A 205 -28.71 -20.32 -13.35
CA ALA A 205 -27.57 -20.45 -14.22
C ALA A 205 -26.26 -20.54 -13.42
N MET A 206 -25.29 -21.25 -13.98
CA MET A 206 -23.93 -21.35 -13.43
C MET A 206 -22.89 -21.39 -14.54
N SER A 207 -21.66 -20.96 -14.23
CA SER A 207 -20.52 -21.16 -15.13
C SER A 207 -20.29 -22.64 -15.43
N THR A 208 -19.86 -22.96 -16.64
CA THR A 208 -19.42 -24.31 -17.03
C THR A 208 -18.35 -24.87 -16.08
N GLU A 209 -17.49 -24.02 -15.53
CA GLU A 209 -16.45 -24.46 -14.59
C GLU A 209 -17.03 -24.93 -13.25
N SER A 210 -18.14 -24.33 -12.82
CA SER A 210 -18.83 -24.68 -11.57
C SER A 210 -19.61 -26.01 -11.65
N ARG A 211 -19.70 -26.63 -12.83
CA ARG A 211 -20.45 -27.89 -13.02
C ARG A 211 -19.89 -29.05 -12.21
N TYR A 212 -18.62 -28.97 -11.80
CA TYR A 212 -17.97 -30.00 -10.99
C TYR A 212 -18.24 -29.85 -9.49
N CYS A 213 -18.77 -28.71 -9.05
CA CYS A 213 -19.03 -28.43 -7.63
C CYS A 213 -20.26 -29.18 -7.10
N VAL A 214 -21.23 -29.50 -7.97
CA VAL A 214 -22.49 -30.15 -7.58
C VAL A 214 -22.89 -31.13 -8.66
N ARG A 215 -23.47 -32.28 -8.28
CA ARG A 215 -24.12 -33.21 -9.21
C ARG A 215 -25.63 -32.95 -9.20
N PRO A 216 -26.22 -32.39 -10.28
CA PRO A 216 -27.66 -32.16 -10.33
C PRO A 216 -28.44 -33.47 -10.26
N SER A 217 -29.61 -33.43 -9.61
CA SER A 217 -30.58 -34.54 -9.60
C SER A 217 -31.05 -34.86 -11.03
N PRO A 218 -31.42 -36.11 -11.37
CA PRO A 218 -31.95 -36.47 -12.69
C PRO A 218 -33.23 -35.71 -13.09
N GLU A 219 -33.91 -35.07 -12.14
CA GLU A 219 -35.08 -34.20 -12.38
C GLU A 219 -34.72 -32.80 -12.89
N VAL A 220 -33.45 -32.40 -12.78
CA VAL A 220 -32.97 -31.11 -13.25
C VAL A 220 -32.79 -31.15 -14.77
N CYS A 221 -33.42 -30.22 -15.46
CA CYS A 221 -33.20 -29.99 -16.89
C CYS A 221 -31.96 -29.11 -17.07
N ILE A 222 -30.88 -29.69 -17.57
CA ILE A 222 -29.62 -29.01 -17.82
C ILE A 222 -29.60 -28.53 -19.27
N CYS A 223 -29.30 -27.26 -19.46
CA CYS A 223 -29.13 -26.62 -20.76
C CYS A 223 -27.71 -26.05 -20.88
N ASP A 224 -26.90 -26.64 -21.75
CA ASP A 224 -25.62 -26.07 -22.16
C ASP A 224 -25.84 -25.14 -23.35
N LEU A 225 -25.69 -23.84 -23.10
CA LEU A 225 -25.91 -22.76 -24.08
C LEU A 225 -24.79 -22.72 -25.13
N ASP A 226 -23.62 -23.27 -24.84
CA ASP A 226 -22.45 -23.19 -25.72
C ASP A 226 -22.57 -24.18 -26.89
N ILE A 227 -23.34 -25.26 -26.73
CA ILE A 227 -23.45 -26.37 -27.69
C ILE A 227 -24.89 -26.75 -28.05
N ASN A 228 -25.88 -25.92 -27.70
CA ASN A 228 -27.30 -26.18 -27.94
C ASN A 228 -27.76 -27.56 -27.41
N TYR A 229 -27.39 -27.89 -26.18
CA TYR A 229 -27.67 -29.21 -25.60
C TYR A 229 -28.61 -29.09 -24.40
N VAL A 230 -29.74 -29.79 -24.46
CA VAL A 230 -30.70 -29.89 -23.36
C VAL A 230 -30.85 -31.35 -22.97
N ASN A 231 -30.69 -31.64 -21.68
CA ASN A 231 -30.86 -32.97 -21.13
C ASN A 231 -31.63 -32.92 -19.81
N CYS A 232 -32.66 -33.75 -19.71
CA CYS A 232 -33.40 -33.97 -18.48
C CYS A 232 -33.72 -35.47 -18.40
N PRO A 233 -32.93 -36.26 -17.65
CA PRO A 233 -33.11 -37.71 -17.58
C PRO A 233 -34.49 -38.14 -17.05
N SER A 234 -35.04 -37.40 -16.08
CA SER A 234 -36.33 -37.68 -15.46
C SER A 234 -37.20 -36.42 -15.39
N PRO A 235 -37.75 -35.96 -16.53
CA PRO A 235 -38.54 -34.73 -16.55
C PRO A 235 -39.83 -34.91 -15.75
N PRO A 236 -40.39 -33.82 -15.18
CA PRO A 236 -41.64 -33.91 -14.43
C PRO A 236 -42.75 -34.57 -15.27
N PRO A 237 -43.53 -35.53 -14.71
CA PRO A 237 -44.47 -36.32 -15.49
C PRO A 237 -45.48 -35.47 -16.27
N GLY A 238 -45.56 -35.67 -17.59
CA GLY A 238 -46.46 -34.93 -18.46
C GLY A 238 -46.11 -33.45 -18.62
N ALA A 239 -44.87 -33.05 -18.31
CA ALA A 239 -44.42 -31.68 -18.55
C ALA A 239 -44.17 -31.37 -20.02
N ILE A 240 -43.48 -32.26 -20.71
CA ILE A 240 -43.01 -32.04 -22.09
C ILE A 240 -44.10 -32.46 -23.08
N SER A 241 -44.36 -31.62 -24.08
CA SER A 241 -45.26 -31.97 -25.19
C SER A 241 -44.66 -33.05 -26.10
N VAL A 242 -45.50 -33.92 -26.64
CA VAL A 242 -45.06 -35.08 -27.44
C VAL A 242 -45.77 -35.14 -28.79
N LYS A 243 -45.11 -35.76 -29.79
CA LYS A 243 -45.65 -36.11 -31.11
C LYS A 243 -46.36 -34.92 -31.79
N LEU A 244 -47.60 -35.11 -32.23
CA LEU A 244 -48.38 -34.13 -32.99
C LEU A 244 -48.57 -32.79 -32.25
N GLN A 245 -48.70 -32.82 -30.91
CA GLN A 245 -48.81 -31.58 -30.14
C GLN A 245 -47.51 -30.78 -30.22
N ARG A 246 -46.36 -31.47 -30.11
CA ARG A 246 -45.05 -30.86 -30.21
C ARG A 246 -44.81 -30.26 -31.59
N GLU A 247 -45.18 -30.99 -32.65
CA GLU A 247 -45.08 -30.49 -34.02
C GLU A 247 -45.96 -29.27 -34.27
N LYS A 248 -47.18 -29.26 -33.71
CA LYS A 248 -48.08 -28.09 -33.79
C LYS A 248 -47.45 -26.88 -33.10
N PHE A 249 -46.91 -27.06 -31.90
CA PHE A 249 -46.22 -25.99 -31.17
C PHE A 249 -45.01 -25.48 -31.93
N ARG A 250 -44.17 -26.37 -32.46
CA ARG A 250 -43.02 -26.00 -33.30
C ARG A 250 -43.45 -25.15 -34.50
N LYS A 251 -44.51 -25.54 -35.22
CA LYS A 251 -45.04 -24.78 -36.37
C LYS A 251 -45.50 -23.36 -35.99
N VAL A 252 -46.20 -23.22 -34.86
CA VAL A 252 -46.62 -21.91 -34.34
C VAL A 252 -45.42 -21.04 -33.98
N LEU A 253 -44.43 -21.61 -33.29
CA LEU A 253 -43.21 -20.88 -32.92
C LEU A 253 -42.41 -20.47 -34.15
N MET A 254 -42.21 -21.37 -35.12
CA MET A 254 -41.51 -21.04 -36.36
C MET A 254 -42.19 -19.91 -37.14
N GLY A 255 -43.52 -19.87 -37.18
CA GLY A 255 -44.27 -18.79 -37.85
C GLY A 255 -44.17 -17.41 -37.15
N ALA A 256 -43.61 -17.35 -35.94
CA ALA A 256 -43.37 -16.09 -35.24
C ALA A 256 -42.11 -15.36 -35.74
N PHE A 257 -41.18 -16.09 -36.35
CA PHE A 257 -39.96 -15.56 -36.94
C PHE A 257 -40.13 -15.32 -38.44
N ASP A 258 -39.22 -14.57 -39.05
CA ASP A 258 -39.20 -14.39 -40.51
C ASP A 258 -38.52 -15.57 -41.22
N GLN A 259 -38.69 -15.65 -42.54
CA GLN A 259 -38.38 -16.84 -43.35
C GLN A 259 -36.90 -17.31 -43.28
N TYR A 260 -35.98 -16.42 -42.92
CA TYR A 260 -34.54 -16.69 -42.84
C TYR A 260 -34.06 -17.05 -41.42
N PHE A 261 -34.98 -17.38 -40.50
CA PHE A 261 -34.59 -17.80 -39.16
C PHE A 261 -33.76 -19.08 -39.18
N HIS A 262 -32.48 -18.94 -38.87
CA HIS A 262 -31.57 -20.05 -38.63
C HIS A 262 -30.77 -19.77 -37.35
N PRO A 263 -30.91 -20.61 -36.30
CA PRO A 263 -30.06 -20.49 -35.12
C PRO A 263 -28.62 -20.90 -35.45
N ASP A 264 -27.64 -20.22 -34.85
CA ASP A 264 -26.21 -20.54 -35.04
C ASP A 264 -25.75 -21.67 -34.10
N HIS A 265 -26.61 -22.07 -33.15
CA HIS A 265 -26.34 -23.11 -32.16
C HIS A 265 -25.12 -22.83 -31.28
N GLY A 266 -24.94 -21.57 -30.93
CA GLY A 266 -23.89 -21.14 -30.02
C GLY A 266 -24.06 -19.70 -29.59
N VAL A 267 -23.24 -19.31 -28.62
CA VAL A 267 -23.27 -17.96 -28.07
C VAL A 267 -22.87 -16.91 -29.13
N PRO A 268 -23.68 -15.86 -29.36
CA PRO A 268 -23.30 -14.74 -30.22
C PRO A 268 -21.98 -14.09 -29.77
N SER A 269 -21.10 -13.73 -30.71
CA SER A 269 -19.80 -13.09 -30.45
C SER A 269 -19.91 -11.86 -29.57
N GLU A 270 -20.99 -11.08 -29.73
CA GLU A 270 -21.26 -9.84 -29.01
C GLU A 270 -21.51 -10.06 -27.50
N PHE A 271 -21.74 -11.31 -27.09
CA PHE A 271 -22.01 -11.72 -25.72
C PHE A 271 -20.95 -12.71 -25.19
N LYS A 272 -19.89 -12.97 -25.96
CA LYS A 272 -18.72 -13.71 -25.47
C LYS A 272 -17.78 -12.84 -24.67
N GLU A 273 -17.66 -11.57 -25.06
CA GLU A 273 -16.74 -10.58 -24.49
C GLU A 273 -17.33 -9.16 -24.54
N ALA A 274 -16.84 -8.25 -23.68
CA ALA A 274 -17.36 -6.89 -23.57
C ALA A 274 -16.94 -5.99 -24.76
N PHE A 275 -15.78 -6.25 -25.36
CA PHE A 275 -15.25 -5.51 -26.50
C PHE A 275 -14.94 -6.44 -27.69
N PRO A 276 -15.96 -6.94 -28.40
CA PRO A 276 -15.76 -7.74 -29.60
C PRO A 276 -14.84 -7.04 -30.59
N ALA A 277 -13.76 -7.71 -31.00
CA ALA A 277 -12.73 -7.14 -31.87
C ALA A 277 -12.12 -5.81 -31.34
N GLY A 278 -12.05 -5.64 -30.02
CA GLY A 278 -11.46 -4.47 -29.36
C GLY A 278 -12.31 -3.21 -29.45
N ARG A 279 -13.61 -3.32 -29.75
CA ARG A 279 -14.52 -2.16 -29.92
C ARG A 279 -15.71 -2.22 -28.99
N PHE A 280 -16.11 -1.06 -28.50
CA PHE A 280 -17.36 -0.90 -27.76
C PHE A 280 -18.55 -0.95 -28.73
N ARG A 281 -19.53 -1.82 -28.44
CA ARG A 281 -20.75 -1.98 -29.22
C ARG A 281 -21.97 -1.96 -28.28
N PRO A 282 -22.72 -0.84 -28.22
CA PRO A 282 -23.83 -0.69 -27.29
C PRO A 282 -25.11 -1.38 -27.79
N LEU A 283 -25.93 -1.86 -26.86
CA LEU A 283 -27.33 -2.24 -27.05
C LEU A 283 -28.25 -1.00 -26.98
N CYS A 284 -27.95 -0.07 -26.09
CA CYS A 284 -28.66 1.19 -25.90
C CYS A 284 -28.31 2.21 -26.98
N LYS A 285 -29.20 3.18 -27.17
CA LYS A 285 -28.96 4.29 -28.09
C LYS A 285 -27.94 5.25 -27.48
N ILE A 286 -26.91 5.59 -28.23
CA ILE A 286 -25.94 6.63 -27.85
C ILE A 286 -26.23 7.89 -28.65
N THR A 287 -26.32 9.03 -27.98
CA THR A 287 -26.53 10.33 -28.63
C THR A 287 -25.40 11.30 -28.32
N SER A 288 -24.94 12.04 -29.33
CA SER A 288 -24.03 13.17 -29.17
C SER A 288 -24.66 14.47 -29.69
N LYS A 289 -24.46 15.58 -28.99
CA LYS A 289 -25.05 16.89 -29.36
C LYS A 289 -24.48 17.47 -30.67
N ARG A 290 -23.32 17.00 -31.19
CA ARG A 290 -22.72 17.49 -32.45
C ARG A 290 -23.23 16.78 -33.73
N GLY A 291 -24.48 16.32 -33.75
CA GLY A 291 -25.15 15.84 -34.98
C GLY A 291 -24.59 14.58 -35.65
N SER A 292 -23.41 14.09 -35.29
CA SER A 292 -22.88 12.80 -35.76
C SER A 292 -23.40 11.68 -34.87
N SER A 293 -24.35 10.90 -35.38
CA SER A 293 -25.00 9.82 -34.63
C SER A 293 -24.13 8.54 -34.50
N VAL A 294 -22.82 8.60 -34.69
CA VAL A 294 -22.00 7.39 -34.79
C VAL A 294 -20.72 7.53 -33.97
N VAL A 295 -20.86 7.39 -32.65
CA VAL A 295 -19.70 7.17 -31.75
C VAL A 295 -19.40 5.67 -31.61
N ALA A 296 -20.38 4.78 -31.85
CA ALA A 296 -20.20 3.33 -31.79
C ALA A 296 -21.21 2.59 -32.69
N GLU A 297 -20.78 1.49 -33.29
CA GLU A 297 -21.66 0.55 -34.01
C GLU A 297 -22.51 -0.22 -32.99
N SER A 298 -23.81 0.05 -32.95
CA SER A 298 -24.73 -0.63 -32.02
C SER A 298 -24.96 -2.09 -32.42
N ILE A 299 -25.11 -2.95 -31.42
CA ILE A 299 -25.51 -4.35 -31.60
C ILE A 299 -26.96 -4.36 -32.09
N LYS A 300 -27.14 -4.66 -33.38
CA LYS A 300 -28.48 -4.78 -33.98
C LYS A 300 -29.06 -6.15 -33.67
N ALA A 301 -30.36 -6.16 -33.35
CA ALA A 301 -31.11 -7.41 -33.34
C ALA A 301 -31.09 -8.04 -34.75
N PRO A 302 -31.04 -9.38 -34.86
CA PRO A 302 -31.16 -10.06 -36.15
C PRO A 302 -32.46 -9.69 -36.87
N GLU A 303 -32.44 -9.65 -38.21
CA GLU A 303 -33.60 -9.24 -39.01
C GLU A 303 -34.84 -10.13 -38.78
N TRP A 304 -34.62 -11.40 -38.47
CA TRP A 304 -35.70 -12.36 -38.17
C TRP A 304 -36.33 -12.18 -36.78
N TRP A 305 -35.79 -11.30 -35.94
CA TRP A 305 -36.22 -11.14 -34.56
C TRP A 305 -37.32 -10.07 -34.41
N HIS A 306 -38.48 -10.51 -33.91
CA HIS A 306 -39.59 -9.64 -33.56
C HIS A 306 -40.10 -9.97 -32.16
N GLN A 307 -39.61 -9.26 -31.14
CA GLN A 307 -39.87 -9.58 -29.73
C GLN A 307 -41.35 -9.82 -29.41
N THR A 308 -42.25 -8.91 -29.80
CA THR A 308 -43.68 -9.03 -29.53
C THR A 308 -44.27 -10.29 -30.18
N ARG A 309 -43.98 -10.54 -31.47
CA ARG A 309 -44.49 -11.73 -32.19
C ARG A 309 -44.03 -13.03 -31.53
N VAL A 310 -42.75 -13.10 -31.18
CA VAL A 310 -42.15 -14.29 -30.54
C VAL A 310 -42.77 -14.52 -29.17
N VAL A 311 -42.82 -13.50 -28.30
CA VAL A 311 -43.42 -13.61 -26.96
C VAL A 311 -44.89 -14.03 -27.04
N THR A 312 -45.69 -13.45 -27.96
CA THR A 312 -47.09 -13.83 -28.16
C THR A 312 -47.25 -15.28 -28.65
N ALA A 313 -46.35 -15.76 -29.51
CA ALA A 313 -46.36 -17.15 -29.96
C ALA A 313 -46.05 -18.12 -28.81
N PHE A 314 -45.08 -17.79 -27.95
CA PHE A 314 -44.78 -18.56 -26.75
C PHE A 314 -45.95 -18.55 -25.76
N ASP A 315 -46.57 -17.41 -25.46
CA ASP A 315 -47.76 -17.38 -24.59
C ASP A 315 -48.89 -18.26 -25.16
N THR A 316 -49.12 -18.20 -26.48
CA THR A 316 -50.14 -19.03 -27.15
C THR A 316 -49.86 -20.53 -26.98
N VAL A 317 -48.62 -20.96 -27.21
CA VAL A 317 -48.19 -22.36 -27.08
C VAL A 317 -48.27 -22.84 -25.63
N LEU A 318 -47.78 -22.04 -24.69
CA LEU A 318 -47.72 -22.40 -23.27
C LEU A 318 -49.10 -22.35 -22.59
N LYS A 319 -50.05 -21.56 -23.10
CA LYS A 319 -51.44 -21.49 -22.62
C LYS A 319 -52.22 -22.79 -22.83
N ASP A 320 -51.96 -23.53 -23.90
CA ASP A 320 -52.68 -24.78 -24.20
C ASP A 320 -52.41 -25.88 -23.15
N ARG A 321 -51.31 -25.80 -22.38
CA ARG A 321 -51.02 -26.72 -21.25
C ARG A 321 -51.91 -26.45 -20.03
N ALA A 322 -52.33 -25.20 -19.81
CA ALA A 322 -53.14 -24.82 -18.65
C ALA A 322 -54.64 -25.15 -18.82
N LYS A 323 -55.08 -25.53 -20.02
CA LYS A 323 -56.50 -25.83 -20.29
C LYS A 323 -56.89 -27.20 -19.74
N LYS A 324 -57.95 -27.22 -18.91
CA LYS A 324 -58.65 -28.47 -18.54
C LYS A 324 -59.14 -29.15 -19.84
N PRO A 325 -59.06 -30.49 -19.96
CA PRO A 325 -59.60 -31.18 -21.14
C PRO A 325 -61.08 -30.83 -21.30
N SER A 326 -61.47 -30.54 -22.55
CA SER A 326 -62.84 -30.19 -22.93
C SER A 326 -63.82 -31.31 -22.58
N PHE A 327 -65.09 -30.98 -22.35
CA PHE A 327 -66.13 -31.95 -21.97
C PHE A 327 -66.22 -33.13 -22.96
N ILE A 328 -66.05 -32.88 -24.26
CA ILE A 328 -66.05 -33.93 -25.30
C ILE A 328 -64.86 -34.88 -25.14
N LYS A 329 -63.65 -34.36 -24.86
CA LYS A 329 -62.46 -35.19 -24.56
C LYS A 329 -62.60 -35.96 -23.26
N ARG A 330 -63.43 -35.47 -22.32
CA ARG A 330 -63.70 -36.15 -21.04
C ARG A 330 -64.63 -37.36 -21.21
N ILE A 331 -65.50 -37.34 -22.21
CA ILE A 331 -66.46 -38.42 -22.50
C ILE A 331 -65.84 -39.44 -23.46
N SER A 332 -64.99 -39.02 -24.40
CA SER A 332 -64.37 -39.93 -25.39
C SER A 332 -63.18 -40.75 -24.85
N THR A 333 -62.69 -40.50 -23.64
CA THR A 333 -61.57 -41.24 -23.02
C THR A 333 -61.99 -41.99 -21.75
N LEU A 334 -63.08 -42.75 -21.83
CA LEU A 334 -63.50 -43.69 -20.79
C LEU A 334 -62.54 -44.89 -20.77
N GLY A 335 -61.37 -44.75 -20.11
CA GLY A 335 -60.38 -45.83 -19.96
C GLY A 335 -58.91 -45.38 -19.98
N LEU A 336 -58.62 -44.18 -20.46
CA LEU A 336 -57.31 -43.55 -20.38
C LEU A 336 -57.47 -42.24 -19.61
N MET A 337 -57.36 -42.30 -18.27
CA MET A 337 -57.31 -41.10 -17.43
C MET A 337 -56.21 -40.17 -17.97
N GLY A 338 -56.60 -39.13 -18.70
CA GLY A 338 -55.75 -37.98 -18.95
C GLY A 338 -55.37 -37.42 -17.59
N LYS A 339 -54.16 -37.77 -17.13
CA LYS A 339 -53.64 -37.38 -15.82
C LYS A 339 -53.83 -35.87 -15.68
N ARG A 340 -54.52 -35.45 -14.62
CA ARG A 340 -54.57 -34.04 -14.23
C ARG A 340 -53.12 -33.52 -14.22
N PRO A 341 -52.85 -32.28 -14.70
CA PRO A 341 -51.52 -31.72 -14.54
C PRO A 341 -51.13 -31.86 -13.07
N ALA A 342 -49.96 -32.45 -12.81
CA ALA A 342 -49.47 -32.62 -11.45
C ALA A 342 -49.54 -31.24 -10.77
N GLN A 343 -50.22 -31.17 -9.64
CA GLN A 343 -50.32 -29.98 -8.81
C GLN A 343 -49.90 -30.40 -7.42
N LEU A 344 -48.97 -29.66 -6.82
CA LEU A 344 -48.58 -29.89 -5.44
C LEU A 344 -49.79 -29.67 -4.54
N SER A 345 -49.99 -30.59 -3.60
CA SER A 345 -50.94 -30.47 -2.51
C SER A 345 -50.62 -29.24 -1.65
N PRO A 346 -51.61 -28.70 -0.91
CA PRO A 346 -51.37 -27.56 -0.03
C PRO A 346 -50.25 -27.81 1.00
N ALA A 347 -50.15 -29.04 1.52
CA ALA A 347 -49.09 -29.45 2.45
C ALA A 347 -47.71 -29.40 1.80
N GLU A 348 -47.56 -29.94 0.58
CA GLU A 348 -46.29 -29.91 -0.15
C GLU A 348 -45.84 -28.47 -0.47
N ARG A 349 -46.79 -27.58 -0.83
CA ARG A 349 -46.49 -26.15 -1.04
C ARG A 349 -45.99 -25.48 0.23
N MET A 350 -46.60 -25.79 1.38
CA MET A 350 -46.17 -25.26 2.67
C MET A 350 -44.78 -25.77 3.07
N ILE A 351 -44.50 -27.05 2.83
CA ILE A 351 -43.17 -27.66 3.06
C ILE A 351 -42.13 -26.97 2.18
N GLN A 352 -42.40 -26.83 0.88
CA GLN A 352 -41.54 -26.13 -0.07
C GLN A 352 -41.23 -24.69 0.38
N ALA A 353 -42.25 -23.93 0.77
CA ALA A 353 -42.07 -22.57 1.28
C ALA A 353 -41.23 -22.54 2.57
N SER A 354 -41.43 -23.51 3.47
CA SER A 354 -40.66 -23.62 4.71
C SER A 354 -39.19 -23.95 4.46
N ILE A 355 -38.88 -24.82 3.50
CA ILE A 355 -37.51 -25.19 3.11
C ILE A 355 -36.80 -23.97 2.51
N ARG A 356 -37.47 -23.27 1.60
CA ARG A 356 -36.96 -22.02 1.00
C ARG A 356 -36.61 -20.98 2.05
N LYS A 357 -37.54 -20.71 2.98
CA LYS A 357 -37.32 -19.74 4.06
C LYS A 357 -36.10 -20.10 4.91
N ARG A 358 -35.90 -21.39 5.21
CA ARG A 358 -34.72 -21.85 5.96
C ARG A 358 -33.43 -21.73 5.14
N ALA A 359 -33.46 -22.06 3.85
CA ALA A 359 -32.30 -21.95 2.97
C ALA A 359 -31.83 -20.50 2.85
N THR A 360 -32.75 -19.56 2.63
CA THR A 360 -32.43 -18.11 2.59
C THR A 360 -31.86 -17.65 3.93
N ALA A 361 -32.52 -17.97 5.05
CA ALA A 361 -32.03 -17.57 6.38
C ALA A 361 -30.64 -18.16 6.71
N PHE A 362 -30.32 -19.36 6.22
CA PHE A 362 -28.99 -19.96 6.38
C PHE A 362 -27.92 -19.20 5.59
N VAL A 363 -28.22 -18.85 4.32
CA VAL A 363 -27.30 -18.06 3.48
C VAL A 363 -27.07 -16.69 4.11
N ASP A 364 -28.14 -15.99 4.51
CA ASP A 364 -28.06 -14.68 5.13
C ASP A 364 -27.23 -14.71 6.43
N ALA A 365 -27.52 -15.66 7.33
CA ALA A 365 -26.78 -15.79 8.59
C ALA A 365 -25.29 -16.12 8.39
N ARG A 366 -24.96 -16.90 7.34
CA ARG A 366 -23.57 -17.18 6.99
C ARG A 366 -22.88 -15.93 6.44
N ASP A 367 -23.53 -15.21 5.52
CA ASP A 367 -22.95 -14.02 4.89
C ASP A 367 -22.73 -12.89 5.93
N ASP A 368 -23.64 -12.77 6.92
CA ASP A 368 -23.46 -11.90 8.09
C ASP A 368 -22.23 -12.30 8.93
N LEU A 369 -22.05 -13.59 9.18
CA LEU A 369 -20.92 -14.12 9.94
C LEU A 369 -19.60 -13.90 9.20
N GLU A 370 -19.56 -14.12 7.89
CA GLU A 370 -18.41 -13.83 7.04
C GLU A 370 -18.06 -12.34 7.05
N THR A 371 -19.08 -11.46 6.98
CA THR A 371 -18.87 -10.01 7.08
C THR A 371 -18.25 -9.62 8.42
N LYS A 372 -18.73 -10.22 9.52
CA LYS A 372 -18.16 -10.02 10.87
C LYS A 372 -16.72 -10.53 10.93
N ILE A 373 -16.43 -11.72 10.40
CA ILE A 373 -15.08 -12.27 10.31
C ILE A 373 -14.17 -11.34 9.51
N GLY A 374 -14.63 -10.81 8.38
CA GLY A 374 -13.87 -9.86 7.57
C GLY A 374 -13.54 -8.57 8.31
N ARG A 375 -14.48 -8.03 9.09
CA ARG A 375 -14.23 -6.85 9.95
C ARG A 375 -13.23 -7.16 11.06
N LEU A 376 -13.37 -8.30 11.74
CA LEU A 376 -12.44 -8.74 12.78
C LEU A 376 -11.03 -9.00 12.23
N SER A 377 -10.92 -9.62 11.06
CA SER A 377 -9.64 -9.85 10.39
C SER A 377 -8.94 -8.53 10.02
N ARG A 378 -9.68 -7.54 9.49
CA ARG A 378 -9.14 -6.20 9.25
C ARG A 378 -8.64 -5.54 10.53
N ARG A 379 -9.44 -5.60 11.61
CA ARG A 379 -9.03 -5.05 12.92
C ARG A 379 -7.80 -5.75 13.48
N LEU A 380 -7.72 -7.07 13.35
CA LEU A 380 -6.56 -7.87 13.75
C LEU A 380 -5.30 -7.45 12.96
N ASN A 381 -5.41 -7.30 11.64
CA ASN A 381 -4.29 -6.83 10.82
C ASN A 381 -3.82 -5.44 11.24
N PHE A 382 -4.74 -4.51 11.51
CA PHE A 382 -4.41 -3.19 12.05
C PHE A 382 -3.64 -3.28 13.39
N LEU A 383 -4.13 -4.09 14.33
CA LEU A 383 -3.47 -4.28 15.63
C LEU A 383 -2.10 -4.96 15.49
N MET A 384 -1.95 -5.90 14.55
CA MET A 384 -0.65 -6.51 14.24
C MET A 384 0.33 -5.47 13.72
N THR A 385 -0.08 -4.58 12.81
CA THR A 385 0.78 -3.50 12.31
C THR A 385 1.14 -2.49 13.39
N GLU A 386 0.19 -2.17 14.28
CA GLU A 386 0.45 -1.27 15.41
C GLU A 386 1.41 -1.91 16.42
N SER A 387 1.22 -3.19 16.74
CA SER A 387 2.12 -3.95 17.62
C SER A 387 3.54 -4.02 17.04
N GLU A 388 3.69 -4.20 15.73
CA GLU A 388 4.98 -4.18 15.06
C GLU A 388 5.64 -2.80 15.13
N LEU A 389 4.87 -1.73 14.95
CA LEU A 389 5.35 -0.35 15.14
C LEU A 389 5.84 -0.11 16.59
N TRP A 390 5.09 -0.58 17.58
CA TRP A 390 5.50 -0.48 19.00
C TRP A 390 6.76 -1.29 19.28
N ARG A 391 6.89 -2.49 18.71
CA ARG A 391 8.10 -3.30 18.81
C ARG A 391 9.31 -2.55 18.27
N GLN A 392 9.19 -1.92 17.10
CA GLN A 392 10.27 -1.12 16.50
C GLN A 392 10.65 0.09 17.37
N LYS A 393 9.65 0.80 17.93
CA LYS A 393 9.89 1.90 18.89
C LYS A 393 10.60 1.43 20.15
N PHE A 394 10.26 0.25 20.67
CA PHE A 394 10.90 -0.31 21.85
C PHE A 394 12.37 -0.65 21.60
N VAL A 395 12.67 -1.27 20.46
CA VAL A 395 14.06 -1.54 20.04
C VAL A 395 14.85 -0.24 19.90
N ALA A 396 14.25 0.81 19.33
CA ALA A 396 14.89 2.12 19.24
C ALA A 396 15.15 2.74 20.63
N PHE A 397 14.18 2.64 21.55
CA PHE A 397 14.31 3.11 22.93
C PHE A 397 15.41 2.37 23.69
N GLU A 398 15.49 1.05 23.54
CA GLU A 398 16.56 0.22 24.09
C GLU A 398 17.93 0.71 23.59
N GLY A 399 18.08 0.96 22.28
CA GLY A 399 19.31 1.53 21.73
C GLY A 399 19.64 2.94 22.25
N TYR A 400 18.64 3.79 22.52
CA TYR A 400 18.89 5.09 23.17
C TYR A 400 19.32 4.94 24.63
N ALA A 401 18.72 4.01 25.38
CA ALA A 401 19.08 3.73 26.76
C ALA A 401 20.50 3.15 26.87
N GLU A 402 20.92 2.29 25.94
CA GLU A 402 22.29 1.78 25.84
C GLU A 402 23.30 2.91 25.58
N LYS A 403 23.01 3.81 24.62
CA LYS A 403 23.85 4.97 24.34
C LYS A 403 23.98 5.90 25.53
N LEU A 404 22.87 6.27 26.17
CA LEU A 404 22.86 7.08 27.38
C LEU A 404 23.66 6.41 28.52
N SER A 405 23.55 5.09 28.66
CA SER A 405 24.32 4.34 29.65
C SER A 405 25.82 4.36 29.34
N ALA A 406 26.21 4.26 28.07
CA ALA A 406 27.60 4.37 27.62
C ALA A 406 28.15 5.79 27.87
N GLU A 407 27.43 6.83 27.46
CA GLU A 407 27.79 8.24 27.69
C GLU A 407 27.92 8.57 29.18
N ALA A 408 26.97 8.10 30.00
CA ALA A 408 27.06 8.25 31.46
C ALA A 408 28.30 7.53 32.04
N GLY A 409 28.64 6.36 31.49
CA GLY A 409 29.86 5.63 31.82
C GLY A 409 31.13 6.41 31.48
N GLU A 410 31.19 7.00 30.28
CA GLU A 410 32.31 7.84 29.83
C GLU A 410 32.44 9.11 30.65
N LEU A 411 31.33 9.82 30.92
CA LEU A 411 31.32 11.01 31.76
C LEU A 411 31.82 10.68 33.17
N ARG A 412 31.39 9.56 33.74
CA ARG A 412 31.88 9.09 35.05
C ARG A 412 33.38 8.79 35.01
N ALA A 413 33.88 8.17 33.95
CA ALA A 413 35.31 7.93 33.78
C ALA A 413 36.11 9.25 33.66
N LYS A 414 35.59 10.23 32.91
CA LYS A 414 36.20 11.55 32.75
C LYS A 414 36.21 12.34 34.06
N ILE A 415 35.10 12.35 34.80
CA ILE A 415 35.02 12.94 36.15
C ILE A 415 36.06 12.29 37.08
N ASN A 416 36.18 10.96 37.07
CA ASN A 416 37.18 10.28 37.89
C ASN A 416 38.63 10.66 37.49
N LYS A 417 38.90 10.87 36.19
CA LYS A 417 40.20 11.34 35.71
C LYS A 417 40.49 12.77 36.16
N GLU A 418 39.54 13.68 35.97
CA GLU A 418 39.66 15.07 36.43
C GLU A 418 39.80 15.16 37.94
N GLN A 419 39.10 14.33 38.72
CA GLN A 419 39.29 14.26 40.17
C GLN A 419 40.71 13.80 40.54
N ARG A 420 41.29 12.83 39.82
CA ARG A 420 42.69 12.41 40.04
C ARG A 420 43.68 13.52 39.67
N GLU A 421 43.47 14.18 38.54
CA GLU A 421 44.31 15.29 38.09
C GLU A 421 44.19 16.50 39.03
N SER A 422 42.99 16.81 39.50
CA SER A 422 42.73 17.86 40.49
C SER A 422 43.41 17.55 41.82
N LYS A 423 43.36 16.29 42.30
CA LYS A 423 44.15 15.84 43.47
C LYS A 423 45.66 15.99 43.24
N ARG A 424 46.17 15.62 42.06
CA ARG A 424 47.59 15.75 41.70
C ARG A 424 48.02 17.22 41.66
N LEU A 425 47.25 18.08 41.01
CA LEU A 425 47.50 19.51 40.90
C LEU A 425 47.41 20.20 42.26
N SER A 426 46.42 19.86 43.08
CA SER A 426 46.31 20.34 44.46
C SER A 426 47.55 19.94 45.28
N GLY A 427 48.06 18.72 45.11
CA GLY A 427 49.33 18.29 45.71
C GLY A 427 50.54 19.11 45.23
N LEU A 428 50.65 19.38 43.94
CA LEU A 428 51.71 20.21 43.34
C LEU A 428 51.65 21.67 43.80
N VAL A 429 50.45 22.26 43.88
CA VAL A 429 50.25 23.61 44.41
C VAL A 429 50.65 23.67 45.89
N GLY A 430 50.34 22.63 46.66
CA GLY A 430 50.80 22.51 48.04
C GLY A 430 52.33 22.50 48.16
N LEU A 431 53.02 21.73 47.31
CA LEU A 431 54.49 21.70 47.27
C LEU A 431 55.08 23.06 46.84
N ALA A 432 54.56 23.67 45.78
CA ALA A 432 55.01 24.98 45.30
C ALA A 432 54.75 26.09 46.34
N ALA A 433 53.63 26.03 47.07
CA ALA A 433 53.34 26.94 48.18
C ALA A 433 54.36 26.77 49.32
N HIS A 434 54.74 25.52 49.63
CA HIS A 434 55.77 25.24 50.63
C HIS A 434 57.15 25.74 50.20
N GLU A 435 57.56 25.49 48.96
CA GLU A 435 58.82 26.01 48.39
C GLU A 435 58.85 27.53 48.36
N LYS A 436 57.74 28.17 47.94
CA LYS A 436 57.60 29.64 47.98
C LYS A 436 57.79 30.16 49.40
N HIS A 437 57.20 29.51 50.40
CA HIS A 437 57.36 29.90 51.80
C HIS A 437 58.82 29.79 52.27
N MET A 438 59.50 28.69 51.94
CA MET A 438 60.93 28.50 52.24
C MET A 438 61.82 29.56 51.58
N LEU A 439 61.59 29.86 50.30
CA LEU A 439 62.32 30.91 49.58
C LEU A 439 62.06 32.29 50.16
N GLN A 440 60.82 32.59 50.53
CA GLN A 440 60.46 33.84 51.18
C GLN A 440 61.15 34.00 52.55
N GLN A 441 61.25 32.92 53.33
CA GLN A 441 61.98 32.92 54.59
C GLN A 441 63.49 33.14 54.38
N ARG A 442 64.09 32.48 53.39
CA ARG A 442 65.50 32.71 53.01
C ARG A 442 65.75 34.16 52.56
N LEU A 443 64.81 34.75 51.81
CA LEU A 443 64.91 36.14 51.37
C LEU A 443 64.95 37.09 52.58
N VAL A 444 64.03 36.90 53.53
CA VAL A 444 63.98 37.70 54.78
C VAL A 444 65.28 37.56 55.57
N ASP A 445 65.83 36.35 55.68
CA ASP A 445 67.12 36.13 56.36
C ASP A 445 68.27 36.84 55.63
N THR A 446 68.30 36.82 54.30
CA THR A 446 69.34 37.53 53.52
C THR A 446 69.19 39.05 53.60
N GLU A 447 67.97 39.58 53.57
CA GLU A 447 67.71 41.01 53.75
C GLU A 447 68.07 41.46 55.18
N SER A 448 67.81 40.64 56.18
CA SER A 448 68.22 40.88 57.56
C SER A 448 69.74 40.95 57.69
N LYS A 449 70.46 39.97 57.12
CA LYS A 449 71.93 39.98 57.07
C LYS A 449 72.47 41.20 56.32
N HIS A 450 71.85 41.57 55.20
CA HIS A 450 72.21 42.77 54.45
C HIS A 450 72.02 44.05 55.29
N LYS A 451 70.88 44.18 55.98
CA LYS A 451 70.63 45.31 56.90
C LYS A 451 71.66 45.36 58.03
N HIS A 452 72.01 44.23 58.62
CA HIS A 452 73.05 44.16 59.65
C HIS A 452 74.41 44.62 59.12
N ALA A 453 74.81 44.16 57.93
CA ALA A 453 76.07 44.58 57.31
C ALA A 453 76.09 46.08 56.98
N VAL A 454 74.97 46.66 56.53
CA VAL A 454 74.87 48.11 56.29
C VAL A 454 75.02 48.90 57.59
N VAL A 455 74.36 48.48 58.67
CA VAL A 455 74.48 49.13 59.99
C VAL A 455 75.91 49.03 60.54
N GLU A 456 76.58 47.91 60.33
CA GLU A 456 77.96 47.70 60.77
C GLU A 456 78.96 48.54 59.96
N LEU A 457 78.74 48.70 58.65
CA LEU A 457 79.51 49.64 57.81
C LEU A 457 79.29 51.10 58.23
N GLU A 458 78.08 51.47 58.59
CA GLU A 458 77.76 52.82 59.06
C GLU A 458 78.41 53.09 60.43
N ARG A 459 78.46 52.09 61.31
CA ARG A 459 79.22 52.15 62.57
C ARG A 459 80.73 52.29 62.33
N MET A 460 81.30 51.52 61.41
CA MET A 460 82.73 51.65 61.04
C MET A 460 83.03 53.03 60.46
N LYS A 461 82.08 53.64 59.74
CA LYS A 461 82.25 55.00 59.20
C LYS A 461 82.31 56.05 60.29
N VAL A 462 81.45 55.96 61.31
CA VAL A 462 81.46 56.87 62.47
C VAL A 462 82.75 56.72 63.29
N GLU A 463 83.22 55.49 63.51
CA GLU A 463 84.48 55.23 64.23
C GLU A 463 85.72 55.72 63.44
N MET A 464 85.63 55.69 62.10
CA MET A 464 86.65 56.26 61.22
C MET A 464 86.64 57.80 61.26
N GLU A 465 85.47 58.44 61.27
CA GLU A 465 85.34 59.91 61.43
C GLU A 465 85.88 60.37 62.79
N GLU A 466 85.63 59.65 63.89
CA GLU A 466 86.19 59.98 65.21
C GLU A 466 87.73 59.85 65.24
N MET A 467 88.29 58.82 64.61
CA MET A 467 89.76 58.69 64.46
C MET A 467 90.37 59.77 63.55
N GLU A 468 89.63 60.26 62.55
CA GLU A 468 90.09 61.32 61.66
C GLU A 468 90.08 62.68 62.37
N GLU A 469 89.09 62.94 63.22
CA GLU A 469 89.00 64.13 64.08
C GLU A 469 90.10 64.17 65.17
N GLU A 470 90.48 63.00 65.71
CA GLU A 470 91.64 62.86 66.60
C GLU A 470 92.98 63.06 65.87
N ARG A 471 93.07 62.60 64.61
CA ARG A 471 94.24 62.81 63.76
C ARG A 471 94.41 64.26 63.33
N GLU A 472 93.33 64.97 63.00
CA GLU A 472 93.37 66.40 62.64
C GLU A 472 93.84 67.27 63.81
N LYS A 473 93.43 66.97 65.05
CA LYS A 473 93.98 67.64 66.25
C LYS A 473 95.47 67.37 66.46
N MET A 474 95.91 66.13 66.25
CA MET A 474 97.32 65.77 66.40
C MET A 474 98.21 66.38 65.31
N VAL A 475 97.70 66.50 64.08
CA VAL A 475 98.42 67.11 62.94
C VAL A 475 98.50 68.63 63.10
N ALA A 476 97.47 69.30 63.60
CA ALA A 476 97.50 70.75 63.85
C ALA A 476 98.54 71.15 64.92
N ASP A 477 98.73 70.33 65.97
CA ASP A 477 99.78 70.55 66.97
C ASP A 477 101.20 70.27 66.43
N VAL A 478 101.32 69.34 65.47
CA VAL A 478 102.59 68.97 64.82
C VAL A 478 102.99 69.98 63.73
N GLU A 479 102.04 70.57 62.99
CA GLU A 479 102.30 71.57 61.94
C GLU A 479 102.78 72.93 62.51
N ALA A 480 102.25 73.35 63.66
CA ALA A 480 102.69 74.58 64.34
C ALA A 480 104.14 74.49 64.88
N GLN A 481 104.67 73.29 65.07
CA GLN A 481 106.03 73.04 65.57
C GLN A 481 107.05 72.79 64.44
N ILE A 482 106.60 72.42 63.25
CA ILE A 482 107.44 72.07 62.09
C ILE A 482 107.71 73.25 61.14
N GLU A 483 106.87 74.28 61.10
CA GLU A 483 107.13 75.50 60.30
C GLU A 483 108.35 76.33 60.75
N ARG A 484 108.90 76.07 61.96
CA ARG A 484 110.09 76.80 62.48
C ARG A 484 111.44 76.15 62.18
N ALA A 485 111.53 74.94 61.64
CA ALA A 485 112.80 74.18 61.74
C ALA A 485 113.31 73.46 60.48
N LEU A 486 112.69 73.60 59.30
CA LEU A 486 113.16 72.90 58.09
C LEU A 486 113.46 73.85 56.92
N ALA A 487 114.29 74.86 57.20
CA ALA A 487 115.10 75.60 56.21
C ALA A 487 116.54 75.08 56.12
N SER A 488 116.84 73.84 56.55
CA SER A 488 118.20 73.32 56.46
C SER A 488 118.30 71.81 56.39
N MET A 489 118.95 71.38 55.30
CA MET A 489 119.74 70.16 55.13
C MET A 489 119.05 68.90 54.61
N THR A 490 119.15 68.80 53.29
CA THR A 490 119.48 67.62 52.51
C THR A 490 120.68 66.84 53.08
N LEU A 491 120.59 65.51 53.21
CA LEU A 491 121.42 64.52 52.48
C LEU A 491 121.39 63.10 53.12
N SER A 492 120.98 62.15 52.28
CA SER A 492 121.43 60.76 52.07
C SER A 492 121.96 59.86 53.20
N ASP A 493 121.35 58.66 53.20
CA ASP A 493 121.96 57.32 53.20
C ASP A 493 122.61 56.71 54.45
N HIS A 494 121.84 55.75 54.98
CA HIS A 494 122.18 54.33 55.22
C HIS A 494 122.88 53.87 56.52
N TYR A 495 122.59 52.59 56.79
CA TYR A 495 123.03 51.64 57.84
C TYR A 495 122.25 51.71 59.16
N GLU A 496 121.43 50.73 59.55
CA GLU A 496 121.57 49.26 59.75
C GLU A 496 121.68 48.90 61.23
N SER A 497 121.19 47.67 61.51
CA SER A 497 121.46 46.83 62.69
C SER A 497 120.56 47.09 63.90
N ASP A 498 120.02 46.12 64.63
CA ASP A 498 119.80 44.67 64.47
C ASP A 498 119.02 44.26 65.73
N SER A 499 118.21 43.20 65.65
CA SER A 499 118.36 42.04 66.56
C SER A 499 117.27 40.97 66.33
N GLN A 500 117.73 39.83 65.81
CA GLN A 500 117.50 38.43 66.28
C GLN A 500 116.04 37.93 66.43
N SER A 501 115.61 36.76 65.93
CA SER A 501 116.29 35.45 65.88
C SER A 501 115.53 34.37 65.05
N SER A 502 116.33 33.53 64.38
CA SER A 502 116.24 32.06 64.17
C SER A 502 115.14 31.33 63.34
N ASN A 503 115.65 30.62 62.31
CA ASN A 503 115.54 29.17 61.99
C ASN A 503 114.59 28.59 60.92
N PHE A 504 115.21 27.71 60.11
CA PHE A 504 114.71 26.53 59.37
C PHE A 504 114.14 26.75 57.94
N SER A 505 114.93 26.56 56.87
CA SER A 505 115.29 25.33 56.12
C SER A 505 114.27 24.85 55.07
N MET A 506 114.72 24.88 53.80
CA MET A 506 114.68 23.89 52.69
C MET A 506 113.50 22.88 52.58
N ARG A 507 113.16 22.25 51.44
CA ARG A 507 113.99 21.68 50.36
C ARG A 507 113.10 21.06 49.25
N SER A 508 113.70 20.96 48.04
CA SER A 508 113.60 19.90 47.02
C SER A 508 112.27 19.39 46.43
N THR A 509 112.27 19.43 45.10
CA THR A 509 111.93 18.38 44.13
C THR A 509 111.85 16.92 44.59
N GLY A 510 110.94 16.16 43.95
CA GLY A 510 110.96 14.68 43.82
C GLY A 510 109.55 14.09 43.86
N ARG A 511 108.85 13.74 42.77
CA ARG A 511 109.06 12.62 41.82
C ARG A 511 108.67 11.24 42.41
N THR A 512 107.98 10.44 41.57
CA THR A 512 107.61 9.00 41.65
C THR A 512 106.25 8.66 42.30
N GLY A 513 105.36 7.85 41.73
CA GLY A 513 105.31 7.08 40.46
C GLY A 513 103.87 7.08 39.93
N ALA A 514 103.63 7.17 38.61
CA ALA A 514 103.79 6.16 37.58
C ALA A 514 102.39 5.74 37.05
N MET A 515 102.10 6.11 35.80
CA MET A 515 101.77 5.20 34.68
C MET A 515 100.27 4.88 34.56
N ARG A 516 99.59 4.92 33.39
CA ARG A 516 99.94 4.91 31.95
C ARG A 516 98.71 5.49 31.21
N SER A 517 98.84 6.46 30.30
CA SER A 517 98.85 6.30 28.83
C SER A 517 97.85 5.29 28.23
N ARG A 518 96.88 5.78 27.44
CA ARG A 518 96.81 5.69 25.95
C ARG A 518 95.35 5.71 25.46
N PRO A 519 95.07 6.43 24.36
CA PRO A 519 93.92 6.19 23.51
C PRO A 519 94.29 5.20 22.38
N GLY A 520 93.33 4.43 21.87
CA GLY A 520 93.49 3.73 20.59
C GLY A 520 92.91 2.32 20.51
N SER A 521 91.75 2.26 19.83
CA SER A 521 91.38 1.34 18.75
C SER A 521 91.16 -0.16 19.00
N ALA A 522 90.02 -0.59 18.43
CA ALA A 522 89.68 -1.91 17.92
C ALA A 522 89.50 -3.02 18.99
N ASN A 523 88.50 -3.86 18.92
CA ASN A 523 87.94 -4.44 17.72
C ASN A 523 86.61 -5.14 18.04
N SER A 524 85.94 -5.49 16.96
CA SER A 524 84.78 -6.36 16.83
C SER A 524 83.44 -5.67 17.08
N HIS A 525 82.76 -5.26 15.99
CA HIS A 525 81.98 -6.20 15.18
C HIS A 525 81.17 -7.14 16.07
N ARG A 526 79.94 -6.73 16.35
CA ARG A 526 78.78 -7.37 15.75
C ARG A 526 77.74 -6.28 15.52
N GLN A 527 77.65 -5.77 14.30
CA GLN A 527 76.69 -6.27 13.31
C GLN A 527 75.30 -6.51 13.92
N ARG A 528 74.43 -5.51 13.77
CA ARG A 528 73.18 -5.55 13.00
C ARG A 528 72.57 -4.16 13.21
N GLY A 529 72.57 -3.27 12.23
CA GLY A 529 71.98 -3.47 10.92
C GLY A 529 70.63 -2.75 10.94
N LEU A 530 70.59 -1.57 10.34
CA LEU A 530 69.37 -1.07 9.69
C LEU A 530 68.87 -2.20 8.76
N ARG A 531 67.77 -2.82 9.15
CA ARG A 531 66.84 -3.65 8.37
C ARG A 531 65.51 -3.49 9.12
N SER A 532 64.39 -3.06 8.56
CA SER A 532 63.93 -3.13 7.18
C SER A 532 62.84 -2.06 6.98
N PHE A 533 63.07 -1.16 6.02
CA PHE A 533 62.01 -0.78 5.08
C PHE A 533 61.56 -2.02 4.30
N ALA A 534 60.42 -1.87 3.64
CA ALA A 534 59.85 -2.75 2.62
C ALA A 534 58.99 -3.88 3.22
N THR A 535 57.69 -3.62 3.40
CA THR A 535 56.64 -3.67 2.35
C THR A 535 56.23 -5.10 2.05
N SER A 536 54.96 -5.37 2.27
CA SER A 536 54.09 -6.07 1.32
C SER A 536 52.74 -6.16 2.00
N SER A 537 51.73 -5.51 1.44
CA SER A 537 50.84 -6.17 0.47
C SER A 537 49.76 -6.93 1.25
N THR A 538 48.47 -6.78 1.02
CA THR A 538 47.83 -6.52 -0.26
C THR A 538 46.41 -6.06 0.06
N LEU A 539 46.09 -4.81 -0.24
CA LEU A 539 44.74 -4.44 -0.67
C LEU A 539 44.85 -4.28 -2.18
N ALA A 540 44.71 -5.40 -2.89
CA ALA A 540 44.36 -5.46 -4.29
C ALA A 540 43.00 -6.19 -4.30
N VAL A 541 41.90 -5.54 -4.66
CA VAL A 541 41.50 -5.17 -6.03
C VAL A 541 41.38 -6.43 -6.91
N ASN A 542 40.12 -6.75 -7.24
CA ASN A 542 39.60 -7.18 -8.54
C ASN A 542 38.19 -7.72 -8.30
N ALA A 543 37.15 -7.46 -9.09
CA ALA A 543 36.94 -6.76 -10.36
C ALA A 543 35.40 -6.53 -10.44
N MET A 544 34.75 -5.73 -11.28
CA MET A 544 34.93 -5.43 -12.71
C MET A 544 33.79 -4.48 -13.12
N ALA A 545 34.00 -3.71 -14.20
CA ALA A 545 33.01 -3.18 -15.16
C ALA A 545 32.05 -2.07 -14.68
N ASP A 546 31.70 -1.01 -15.41
CA ASP A 546 31.97 -0.47 -16.76
C ASP A 546 31.56 1.03 -16.67
N GLU A 547 32.36 1.97 -17.17
CA GLU A 547 32.20 2.68 -18.45
C GLU A 547 30.88 3.46 -18.66
N ASP A 548 31.09 4.73 -19.09
CA ASP A 548 30.20 5.66 -19.78
C ASP A 548 29.09 6.43 -19.03
N MET A 549 29.38 7.71 -18.75
CA MET A 549 28.38 8.77 -18.95
C MET A 549 29.02 10.01 -19.58
N GLU A 550 28.93 10.08 -20.90
CA GLU A 550 29.13 11.28 -21.70
C GLU A 550 27.96 12.27 -21.53
N ARG A 551 28.35 13.55 -21.34
CA ARG A 551 27.92 14.78 -22.03
C ARG A 551 26.44 15.22 -22.12
N ILE A 552 26.25 16.43 -21.55
CA ILE A 552 25.82 17.71 -22.16
C ILE A 552 24.36 17.88 -22.65
N GLY A 553 23.77 19.01 -22.20
CA GLY A 553 22.72 19.78 -22.88
C GLY A 553 21.75 20.42 -21.88
N GLU A 554 22.07 21.54 -21.21
CA GLU A 554 21.84 22.93 -21.66
C GLU A 554 20.51 23.20 -22.39
N GLY A 555 19.70 24.10 -21.81
CA GLY A 555 18.58 24.76 -22.50
C GLY A 555 17.38 25.09 -21.62
N GLN A 556 17.50 26.06 -20.71
CA GLN A 556 16.34 26.79 -20.17
C GLN A 556 16.58 28.29 -20.41
N ASP A 557 15.91 28.81 -21.43
CA ASP A 557 15.78 30.24 -21.68
C ASP A 557 14.47 30.74 -21.09
N ASP A 558 14.59 31.88 -20.43
CA ASP A 558 13.55 32.69 -19.82
C ASP A 558 12.48 33.13 -20.83
N THR A 559 11.22 33.22 -20.38
CA THR A 559 10.41 34.43 -20.63
C THR A 559 9.23 34.54 -19.67
N MET A 560 9.33 35.50 -18.75
CA MET A 560 8.18 36.17 -18.13
C MET A 560 7.50 37.06 -19.18
N VAL A 561 6.17 37.06 -19.21
CA VAL A 561 5.37 38.21 -19.64
C VAL A 561 4.21 38.38 -18.67
N ILE A 562 4.16 39.58 -18.09
CA ILE A 562 3.11 40.20 -17.28
C ILE A 562 2.23 41.02 -18.25
N GLU A 563 0.91 41.07 -18.01
CA GLU A 563 -0.04 42.21 -18.18
C GLU A 563 -1.47 41.61 -18.17
N GLU A 564 -2.31 41.90 -17.17
CA GLU A 564 -3.15 43.10 -16.93
C GLU A 564 -4.46 43.15 -17.75
N GLU A 565 -5.55 43.26 -16.98
CA GLU A 565 -6.88 43.86 -17.22
C GLU A 565 -7.58 43.72 -18.58
N ASP A 566 -8.70 42.98 -18.59
CA ASP A 566 -10.09 43.50 -18.68
C ASP A 566 -11.12 42.42 -18.29
#